data_AF-A0A9E5QMG2-F1
#
_entry.id   AF-A0A9E5QMG2-F1
#
_cell.length_a   1.000
_cell.length_b   1.000
_cell.length_c   1.000
_cell.angle_alpha   90.00
_cell.angle_beta   90.00
_cell.angle_gamma   90.00
#
_symmetry.space_group_name_H-M   'P 1'
#
loop_
_entity.id
_entity.type
_entity.pdbx_description
1 polymer ?
#
loop_
_entity_poly.entity_id
_entity_poly.type
_entity_poly.pdbx_seq_one_letter_code
_entity_poly.pdbx_strand_id
1 'polypeptide(L)'
;MGHTLRIVAAFVGLLGLQAGSMDFAAAQKWSAAKVVSYRVEGVHGGREAVVFGDYEGKAEVIDRITVEFTWDVKKRSIIGPVTVKDGKTELRDLKSDGTNCPPPQLNGEYEHFQSVSHSMSSRDQIQVKGVRTYPPARVSNYPASCSMRSIPGGKEEAFLWVAGMGPEALDMPSLGKMPGSPISFAADGKSFSVKGAGNWVWTYRPTIVQ
;
A
#
# COMPACT_ATOMS: atom_id res chain seq x y z
N MET A 1 76.13 -18.41 8.13
CA MET A 1 75.58 -18.09 6.79
C MET A 1 74.29 -18.87 6.62
N GLY A 2 73.15 -18.22 6.85
CA GLY A 2 71.83 -18.85 6.78
C GLY A 2 70.82 -17.83 6.28
N HIS A 3 70.31 -18.05 5.08
CA HIS A 3 69.32 -17.20 4.43
C HIS A 3 67.92 -17.47 5.00
N THR A 4 67.33 -16.48 5.66
CA THR A 4 65.92 -16.53 6.08
C THR A 4 65.05 -15.89 5.00
N LEU A 5 64.28 -16.73 4.32
CA LEU A 5 63.29 -16.41 3.29
C LEU A 5 62.16 -15.55 3.88
N ARG A 6 61.91 -14.36 3.33
CA ARG A 6 60.70 -13.57 3.62
C ARG A 6 59.56 -14.05 2.73
N ILE A 7 58.54 -14.68 3.31
CA ILE A 7 57.29 -14.99 2.62
C ILE A 7 56.38 -13.76 2.74
N VAL A 8 56.10 -13.12 1.60
CA VAL A 8 55.08 -12.08 1.45
C VAL A 8 53.74 -12.79 1.24
N ALA A 9 52.86 -12.74 2.24
CA ALA A 9 51.49 -13.21 2.09
C ALA A 9 50.67 -12.16 1.34
N ALA A 10 50.36 -12.44 0.07
CA ALA A 10 49.39 -11.67 -0.70
C ALA A 10 47.98 -11.98 -0.19
N PHE A 11 47.38 -11.04 0.54
CA PHE A 11 45.93 -11.02 0.77
C PHE A 11 45.25 -10.69 -0.57
N VAL A 12 44.87 -11.72 -1.33
CA VAL A 12 43.89 -11.58 -2.39
C VAL A 12 42.53 -11.41 -1.71
N GLY A 13 42.14 -10.15 -1.51
CA GLY A 13 40.77 -9.82 -1.15
C GLY A 13 39.86 -10.27 -2.29
N LEU A 14 39.13 -11.36 -2.09
CA LEU A 14 37.91 -11.62 -2.85
C LEU A 14 36.94 -10.48 -2.53
N LEU A 15 36.97 -9.43 -3.36
CA LEU A 15 35.84 -8.54 -3.53
C LEU A 15 34.70 -9.41 -4.08
N GLY A 16 33.84 -9.89 -3.19
CA GLY A 16 32.59 -10.51 -3.55
C GLY A 16 31.84 -9.55 -4.45
N LEU A 17 31.68 -9.94 -5.72
CA LEU A 17 30.74 -9.33 -6.64
C LEU A 17 29.36 -9.35 -5.95
N GLN A 18 28.92 -8.20 -5.42
CA GLN A 18 27.51 -8.02 -5.10
C GLN A 18 26.77 -7.85 -6.42
N ALA A 19 26.58 -8.96 -7.13
CA ALA A 19 25.62 -9.04 -8.21
C ALA A 19 24.25 -8.59 -7.66
N GLY A 20 23.54 -7.77 -8.43
CA GLY A 20 22.15 -7.39 -8.21
C GLY A 20 21.25 -8.62 -8.34
N SER A 21 21.39 -9.53 -7.39
CA SER A 21 21.11 -10.96 -7.50
C SER A 21 19.64 -11.21 -7.68
N MET A 22 19.32 -11.76 -8.85
CA MET A 22 18.15 -12.60 -9.04
C MET A 22 18.20 -13.72 -7.99
N ASP A 23 17.12 -13.91 -7.25
CA ASP A 23 17.00 -15.04 -6.35
C ASP A 23 16.62 -16.27 -7.18
N PHE A 24 17.61 -17.11 -7.48
CA PHE A 24 17.41 -18.30 -8.31
C PHE A 24 16.42 -19.31 -7.72
N ALA A 25 16.30 -19.38 -6.39
CA ALA A 25 15.33 -20.27 -5.75
C ALA A 25 13.90 -19.72 -5.91
N ALA A 26 13.73 -18.41 -5.74
CA ALA A 26 12.46 -17.75 -6.03
C ALA A 26 12.11 -17.83 -7.53
N ALA A 27 13.08 -17.61 -8.42
CA ALA A 27 12.91 -17.72 -9.86
C ALA A 27 12.45 -19.13 -10.27
N GLN A 28 13.10 -20.16 -9.75
CA GLN A 28 12.70 -21.55 -10.00
C GLN A 28 11.29 -21.83 -9.47
N LYS A 29 10.99 -21.40 -8.24
CA LYS A 29 9.66 -21.57 -7.63
C LYS A 29 8.56 -20.91 -8.46
N TRP A 30 8.72 -19.65 -8.82
CA TRP A 30 7.67 -18.86 -9.47
C TRP A 30 7.56 -19.17 -10.97
N SER A 31 8.67 -19.54 -11.63
CA SER A 31 8.61 -20.03 -13.02
C SER A 31 7.83 -21.34 -13.19
N ALA A 32 7.76 -22.17 -12.13
CA ALA A 32 7.00 -23.42 -12.14
C ALA A 32 5.51 -23.23 -11.82
N ALA A 33 5.13 -22.10 -11.22
CA ALA A 33 3.76 -21.82 -10.82
C ALA A 33 2.88 -21.56 -12.04
N LYS A 34 1.71 -22.21 -12.10
CA LYS A 34 0.70 -21.96 -13.13
C LYS A 34 -0.38 -21.03 -12.61
N VAL A 35 -0.79 -21.26 -11.37
CA VAL A 35 -1.87 -20.51 -10.72
C VAL A 35 -1.48 -20.16 -9.30
N VAL A 36 -1.67 -18.89 -8.94
CA VAL A 36 -1.43 -18.40 -7.58
C VAL A 36 -2.68 -17.73 -7.02
N SER A 37 -2.92 -17.92 -5.73
CA SER A 37 -3.90 -17.14 -4.97
C SER A 37 -3.18 -15.94 -4.36
N TYR A 38 -3.78 -14.76 -4.48
CA TYR A 38 -3.32 -13.54 -3.85
C TYR A 38 -4.23 -13.18 -2.69
N ARG A 39 -3.60 -12.82 -1.57
CA ARG A 39 -4.16 -11.90 -0.59
C ARG A 39 -3.42 -10.57 -0.74
N VAL A 40 -4.14 -9.52 -1.11
CA VAL A 40 -3.60 -8.16 -1.25
C VAL A 40 -4.16 -7.29 -0.14
N GLU A 41 -3.27 -6.72 0.65
CA GLU A 41 -3.62 -5.81 1.75
C GLU A 41 -3.30 -4.38 1.31
N GLY A 42 -4.33 -3.57 1.11
CA GLY A 42 -4.22 -2.13 0.92
C GLY A 42 -4.23 -1.44 2.28
N VAL A 43 -3.23 -0.60 2.54
CA VAL A 43 -3.20 0.28 3.72
C VAL A 43 -3.04 1.71 3.28
N HIS A 44 -3.99 2.55 3.65
CA HIS A 44 -3.88 4.00 3.57
C HIS A 44 -3.22 4.53 4.83
N GLY A 45 -2.34 5.52 4.68
CA GLY A 45 -1.79 6.28 5.80
C GLY A 45 -1.50 7.71 5.36
N GLY A 46 -2.31 8.67 5.80
CA GLY A 46 -2.18 10.05 5.33
C GLY A 46 -2.89 11.08 6.22
N ARG A 47 -2.49 12.33 6.08
CA ARG A 47 -3.14 13.49 6.72
C ARG A 47 -4.25 13.98 5.79
N GLU A 48 -5.50 13.66 6.11
CA GLU A 48 -6.65 13.86 5.23
C GLU A 48 -7.67 14.84 5.82
N ALA A 49 -8.42 15.52 4.96
CA ALA A 49 -9.62 16.25 5.37
C ALA A 49 -10.71 15.26 5.78
N VAL A 50 -11.24 15.43 6.99
CA VAL A 50 -12.26 14.53 7.58
C VAL A 50 -13.59 15.22 7.85
N VAL A 51 -13.72 16.47 7.38
CA VAL A 51 -14.96 17.24 7.41
C VAL A 51 -15.36 17.58 5.98
N PHE A 52 -16.63 17.34 5.64
CA PHE A 52 -17.13 17.57 4.29
C PHE A 52 -17.07 19.05 3.91
N GLY A 53 -16.35 19.37 2.83
CA GLY A 53 -16.22 20.75 2.33
C GLY A 53 -15.39 21.68 3.22
N ASP A 54 -14.70 21.18 4.25
CA ASP A 54 -13.76 21.93 5.08
C ASP A 54 -12.38 21.28 5.00
N TYR A 55 -11.44 21.96 4.34
CA TYR A 55 -10.12 21.41 4.04
C TYR A 55 -9.14 21.52 5.21
N GLU A 56 -9.45 22.30 6.24
CA GLU A 56 -8.55 22.52 7.38
C GLU A 56 -8.81 21.53 8.52
N GLY A 57 -10.05 21.05 8.68
CA GLY A 57 -10.39 19.98 9.59
C GLY A 57 -9.81 18.63 9.17
N LYS A 58 -8.57 18.36 9.59
CA LYS A 58 -7.81 17.17 9.20
C LYS A 58 -7.54 16.21 10.35
N ALA A 59 -7.35 14.95 10.01
CA ALA A 59 -6.87 13.90 10.90
C ALA A 59 -5.77 13.10 10.22
N GLU A 60 -4.93 12.42 11.01
CA GLU A 60 -4.21 11.28 10.49
C GLU A 60 -5.20 10.13 10.29
N VAL A 61 -5.29 9.62 9.07
CA VAL A 61 -6.23 8.59 8.64
C VAL A 61 -5.45 7.34 8.31
N ILE A 62 -5.77 6.25 9.01
CA ILE A 62 -5.34 4.91 8.66
C ILE A 62 -6.57 4.13 8.22
N ASP A 63 -6.53 3.59 7.02
CA ASP A 63 -7.62 2.78 6.47
C ASP A 63 -7.06 1.52 5.83
N ARG A 64 -7.87 0.45 5.78
CA ARG A 64 -7.41 -0.88 5.35
C ARG A 64 -8.47 -1.55 4.49
N ILE A 65 -8.01 -2.20 3.44
CA ILE A 65 -8.85 -3.05 2.58
C ILE A 65 -8.08 -4.31 2.22
N THR A 66 -8.76 -5.45 2.19
CA THR A 66 -8.19 -6.72 1.72
C THR A 66 -8.90 -7.14 0.45
N VAL A 67 -8.12 -7.42 -0.60
CA VAL A 67 -8.61 -7.95 -1.87
C VAL A 67 -7.97 -9.32 -2.11
N GLU A 68 -8.79 -10.35 -2.27
CA GLU A 68 -8.32 -11.71 -2.53
C GLU A 68 -8.81 -12.14 -3.92
N PHE A 69 -7.91 -12.72 -4.72
CA PHE A 69 -8.19 -13.18 -6.08
C PHE A 69 -7.23 -14.29 -6.51
N THR A 70 -7.53 -14.96 -7.63
CA THR A 70 -6.63 -15.94 -8.23
C THR A 70 -6.01 -15.38 -9.51
N TRP A 71 -4.77 -15.73 -9.78
CA TRP A 71 -3.99 -15.24 -10.91
C TRP A 71 -3.44 -16.40 -11.74
N ASP A 72 -3.68 -16.37 -13.05
CA ASP A 72 -3.06 -17.26 -14.03
C ASP A 72 -1.73 -16.63 -14.46
N VAL A 73 -0.62 -17.29 -14.09
CA VAL A 73 0.74 -16.78 -14.31
C VAL A 73 1.04 -16.62 -15.80
N LYS A 74 0.67 -17.61 -16.61
CA LYS A 74 0.97 -17.62 -18.05
C LYS A 74 0.11 -16.61 -18.81
N LYS A 75 -1.18 -16.51 -18.48
CA LYS A 75 -2.10 -15.57 -19.13
C LYS A 75 -1.98 -14.14 -18.62
N ARG A 76 -1.27 -13.95 -17.49
CA ARG A 76 -1.15 -12.67 -16.78
C ARG A 76 -2.52 -12.04 -16.54
N SER A 77 -3.40 -12.82 -15.92
CA SER A 77 -4.80 -12.42 -15.75
C SER A 77 -5.36 -12.91 -14.43
N ILE A 78 -6.22 -12.10 -13.84
CA ILE A 78 -7.06 -12.48 -12.72
C ILE A 78 -8.13 -13.44 -13.23
N ILE A 79 -8.29 -14.56 -12.52
CA ILE A 79 -9.25 -15.61 -12.85
C ILE A 79 -10.11 -15.92 -11.63
N GLY A 80 -11.33 -16.38 -11.89
CA GLY A 80 -12.26 -16.77 -10.83
C GLY A 80 -12.79 -15.58 -10.02
N PRO A 81 -13.34 -15.85 -8.83
CA PRO A 81 -13.97 -14.83 -8.01
C PRO A 81 -12.95 -13.89 -7.36
N VAL A 82 -13.39 -12.65 -7.14
CA VAL A 82 -12.70 -11.63 -6.34
C VAL A 82 -13.49 -11.40 -5.07
N THR A 83 -12.80 -11.30 -3.93
CA THR A 83 -13.44 -10.92 -2.67
C THR A 83 -12.78 -9.67 -2.12
N VAL A 84 -13.59 -8.75 -1.61
CA VAL A 84 -13.16 -7.49 -1.00
C VAL A 84 -13.68 -7.44 0.42
N LYS A 85 -12.82 -7.04 1.37
CA LYS A 85 -13.16 -6.88 2.79
C LYS A 85 -12.57 -5.57 3.30
N ASP A 86 -13.41 -4.73 3.87
CA ASP A 86 -12.99 -3.47 4.48
C ASP A 86 -12.54 -3.68 5.93
N GLY A 87 -11.52 -2.93 6.33
CA GLY A 87 -11.21 -2.65 7.73
C GLY A 87 -11.99 -1.43 8.21
N LYS A 88 -11.94 -1.15 9.51
CA LYS A 88 -12.48 0.10 10.06
C LYS A 88 -11.43 1.21 9.93
N THR A 89 -11.85 2.39 9.47
CA THR A 89 -11.01 3.59 9.49
C THR A 89 -10.63 3.97 10.93
N GLU A 90 -9.35 4.26 11.16
CA GLU A 90 -8.84 4.86 12.39
C GLU A 90 -8.48 6.34 12.16
N LEU A 91 -8.89 7.20 13.10
CA LEU A 91 -8.51 8.60 13.13
C LEU A 91 -7.56 8.88 14.30
N ARG A 92 -6.53 9.70 14.06
CA ARG A 92 -5.64 10.25 15.09
C ARG A 92 -5.39 11.73 14.85
N ASP A 93 -4.99 12.43 15.90
CA ASP A 93 -4.54 13.83 15.86
C ASP A 93 -5.47 14.77 15.10
N LEU A 94 -6.78 14.65 15.33
CA LEU A 94 -7.78 15.53 14.75
C LEU A 94 -7.48 17.00 15.11
N LYS A 95 -7.32 17.85 14.09
CA LYS A 95 -6.92 19.26 14.24
C LYS A 95 -7.46 20.11 13.09
N SER A 96 -7.68 21.40 13.37
CA SER A 96 -7.81 22.42 12.32
C SER A 96 -6.42 22.92 11.92
N ASP A 97 -5.86 22.33 10.86
CA ASP A 97 -4.56 22.70 10.33
C ASP A 97 -4.57 24.18 9.87
N GLY A 98 -3.42 24.85 9.92
CA GLY A 98 -3.33 26.28 9.55
C GLY A 98 -4.01 27.27 10.52
N THR A 99 -4.59 26.80 11.63
CA THR A 99 -5.27 27.65 12.62
C THR A 99 -4.77 27.43 14.04
N ASN A 100 -5.08 28.37 14.93
CA ASN A 100 -4.92 28.24 16.38
C ASN A 100 -6.25 27.91 17.10
N CYS A 101 -7.31 27.59 16.33
CA CYS A 101 -8.62 27.29 16.89
C CYS A 101 -8.70 25.82 17.36
N PRO A 102 -9.69 25.49 18.22
CA PRO A 102 -9.93 24.11 18.62
C PRO A 102 -10.15 23.17 17.42
N PRO A 103 -9.83 21.87 17.54
CA PRO A 103 -10.06 20.91 16.48
C PRO A 103 -11.55 20.80 16.11
N PRO A 104 -11.86 20.31 14.90
CA PRO A 104 -13.24 20.03 14.54
C PRO A 104 -13.84 18.96 15.47
N GLN A 105 -15.15 19.05 15.70
CA GLN A 105 -15.90 18.08 16.49
C GLN A 105 -16.74 17.23 15.52
N LEU A 106 -16.34 15.97 15.30
CA LEU A 106 -17.09 15.04 14.47
C LEU A 106 -18.26 14.45 15.27
N ASN A 107 -19.45 14.46 14.69
CA ASN A 107 -20.66 13.87 15.27
C ASN A 107 -21.03 12.58 14.50
N GLY A 108 -20.24 11.54 14.73
CA GLY A 108 -20.35 10.25 14.06
C GLY A 108 -19.00 9.72 13.61
N GLU A 109 -19.03 8.58 12.92
CA GLU A 109 -17.82 7.96 12.39
C GLU A 109 -17.49 8.50 11.00
N TYR A 110 -16.21 8.80 10.78
CA TYR A 110 -15.65 9.03 9.46
C TYR A 110 -15.18 7.70 8.89
N GLU A 111 -15.47 7.47 7.62
CA GLU A 111 -15.04 6.29 6.88
C GLU A 111 -14.31 6.76 5.61
N HIS A 112 -13.01 6.44 5.51
CA HIS A 112 -12.18 6.93 4.43
C HIS A 112 -12.52 6.26 3.09
N PHE A 113 -12.68 4.93 3.13
CA PHE A 113 -13.13 4.14 2.00
C PHE A 113 -13.95 2.92 2.47
N GLN A 114 -15.22 2.88 2.09
CA GLN A 114 -16.06 1.69 2.26
C GLN A 114 -16.37 1.07 0.91
N SER A 115 -16.02 -0.19 0.69
CA SER A 115 -16.31 -0.88 -0.56
C SER A 115 -17.81 -1.09 -0.75
N VAL A 116 -18.27 -0.92 -1.99
CA VAL A 116 -19.68 -1.12 -2.39
C VAL A 116 -19.77 -2.22 -3.43
N SER A 117 -18.91 -2.17 -4.44
CA SER A 117 -18.83 -3.18 -5.48
C SER A 117 -17.43 -3.23 -6.08
N HIS A 118 -17.18 -4.28 -6.85
CA HIS A 118 -15.96 -4.38 -7.63
C HIS A 118 -16.27 -4.92 -9.03
N SER A 119 -15.40 -4.60 -9.97
CA SER A 119 -15.44 -5.07 -11.34
C SER A 119 -14.03 -5.23 -11.89
N MET A 120 -13.90 -5.94 -12.99
CA MET A 120 -12.65 -5.99 -13.74
C MET A 120 -12.58 -4.79 -14.68
N SER A 121 -11.59 -3.92 -14.52
CA SER A 121 -11.32 -2.82 -15.48
C SER A 121 -10.49 -3.31 -16.68
N SER A 122 -9.69 -4.35 -16.47
CA SER A 122 -8.95 -5.09 -17.49
C SER A 122 -8.83 -6.57 -17.07
N ARG A 123 -8.10 -7.39 -17.82
CA ARG A 123 -7.88 -8.80 -17.43
C ARG A 123 -7.02 -8.95 -16.17
N ASP A 124 -6.28 -7.91 -15.82
CA ASP A 124 -5.28 -7.88 -14.75
C ASP A 124 -5.51 -6.74 -13.76
N GLN A 125 -6.67 -6.08 -13.77
CA GLN A 125 -6.93 -4.98 -12.83
C GLN A 125 -8.36 -5.04 -12.33
N ILE A 126 -8.49 -4.95 -11.00
CA ILE A 126 -9.76 -4.84 -10.30
C ILE A 126 -9.99 -3.37 -10.00
N GLN A 127 -11.14 -2.86 -10.39
CA GLN A 127 -11.67 -1.59 -9.90
C GLN A 127 -12.59 -1.88 -8.71
N VAL A 128 -12.30 -1.27 -7.56
CA VAL A 128 -13.18 -1.29 -6.40
C VAL A 128 -13.88 0.06 -6.32
N LYS A 129 -15.20 0.06 -6.47
CA LYS A 129 -16.04 1.24 -6.22
C LYS A 129 -16.38 1.27 -4.74
N GLY A 130 -16.15 2.41 -4.11
CA GLY A 130 -16.47 2.64 -2.72
C GLY A 130 -17.06 4.02 -2.48
N VAL A 131 -17.32 4.30 -1.21
CA VAL A 131 -17.86 5.56 -0.72
C VAL A 131 -17.01 6.03 0.46
N ARG A 132 -16.61 7.30 0.44
CA ARG A 132 -16.11 8.00 1.61
C ARG A 132 -17.27 8.65 2.33
N THR A 133 -17.36 8.46 3.64
CA THR A 133 -18.45 9.01 4.47
C THR A 133 -17.89 9.99 5.48
N TYR A 134 -18.42 11.21 5.45
CA TYR A 134 -18.11 12.28 6.39
C TYR A 134 -19.28 12.46 7.37
N PRO A 135 -19.05 12.37 8.68
CA PRO A 135 -20.10 12.66 9.65
C PRO A 135 -20.39 14.17 9.67
N PRO A 136 -21.59 14.60 10.11
CA PRO A 136 -21.82 15.98 10.49
C PRO A 136 -20.76 16.44 11.48
N ALA A 137 -20.34 17.70 11.41
CA ALA A 137 -19.26 18.21 12.23
C ALA A 137 -19.52 19.64 12.71
N ARG A 138 -18.73 20.08 13.69
CA ARG A 138 -18.57 21.49 14.02
C ARG A 138 -17.14 21.91 13.76
N VAL A 139 -16.94 23.04 13.09
CA VAL A 139 -15.60 23.59 12.77
C VAL A 139 -15.52 25.06 13.15
N SER A 140 -14.31 25.59 13.30
CA SER A 140 -14.12 27.02 13.58
C SER A 140 -14.50 27.92 12.39
N ASN A 141 -14.96 29.13 12.68
CA ASN A 141 -15.17 30.22 11.72
C ASN A 141 -13.88 30.98 11.34
N TYR A 142 -12.73 30.30 11.31
CA TYR A 142 -11.44 30.92 10.99
C TYR A 142 -11.42 31.43 9.53
N PRO A 143 -10.77 32.58 9.21
CA PRO A 143 -10.00 33.46 10.11
C PRO A 143 -10.83 34.46 10.92
N ALA A 144 -12.15 34.51 10.73
CA ALA A 144 -12.99 35.53 11.39
C ALA A 144 -13.08 35.34 12.92
N SER A 145 -13.18 34.10 13.40
CA SER A 145 -13.12 33.78 14.84
C SER A 145 -12.95 32.28 15.08
N CYS A 146 -12.60 31.90 16.31
CA CYS A 146 -12.64 30.49 16.75
C CYS A 146 -14.02 30.03 17.25
N SER A 147 -15.10 30.75 16.92
CA SER A 147 -16.45 30.26 17.18
C SER A 147 -16.78 29.07 16.28
N MET A 148 -17.56 28.11 16.79
CA MET A 148 -17.83 26.85 16.09
C MET A 148 -19.14 26.91 15.30
N ARG A 149 -19.08 26.71 13.98
CA ARG A 149 -20.24 26.52 13.10
C ARG A 149 -20.48 25.04 12.80
N SER A 150 -21.73 24.68 12.52
CA SER A 150 -22.08 23.32 12.10
C SER A 150 -21.88 23.16 10.58
N ILE A 151 -21.43 21.99 10.19
CA ILE A 151 -21.32 21.54 8.80
C ILE A 151 -22.11 20.22 8.68
N PRO A 152 -22.99 20.09 7.66
CA PRO A 152 -23.66 18.83 7.41
C PRO A 152 -22.66 17.75 6.98
N GLY A 153 -22.97 16.49 7.30
CA GLY A 153 -22.19 15.36 6.78
C GLY A 153 -22.33 15.24 5.26
N GLY A 154 -21.53 14.36 4.66
CA GLY A 154 -21.50 14.16 3.22
C GLY A 154 -20.99 12.79 2.83
N LYS A 155 -21.15 12.46 1.55
CA LYS A 155 -20.61 11.25 0.95
C LYS A 155 -19.97 11.59 -0.38
N GLU A 156 -18.86 10.93 -0.67
CA GLU A 156 -18.16 11.07 -1.95
C GLU A 156 -17.93 9.67 -2.54
N GLU A 157 -18.14 9.53 -3.85
CA GLU A 157 -17.72 8.31 -4.53
C GLU A 157 -16.19 8.27 -4.58
N ALA A 158 -15.64 7.09 -4.31
CA ALA A 158 -14.22 6.83 -4.37
C ALA A 158 -13.94 5.56 -5.17
N PHE A 159 -12.76 5.50 -5.77
CA PHE A 159 -12.34 4.37 -6.58
C PHE A 159 -10.92 3.97 -6.19
N LEU A 160 -10.71 2.66 -6.05
CA LEU A 160 -9.39 2.06 -5.90
C LEU A 160 -9.14 1.11 -7.07
N TRP A 161 -7.90 1.05 -7.52
CA TRP A 161 -7.47 0.14 -8.58
C TRP A 161 -6.40 -0.79 -8.03
N VAL A 162 -6.71 -2.09 -8.01
CA VAL A 162 -5.79 -3.13 -7.57
C VAL A 162 -5.30 -3.87 -8.80
N ALA A 163 -4.03 -3.69 -9.13
CA ALA A 163 -3.40 -4.38 -10.24
C ALA A 163 -3.02 -5.80 -9.81
N GLY A 164 -3.37 -6.79 -10.62
CA GLY A 164 -2.74 -8.10 -10.58
C GLY A 164 -1.27 -7.94 -10.99
N MET A 165 -0.39 -8.55 -10.22
CA MET A 165 1.04 -8.54 -10.47
C MET A 165 1.53 -9.98 -10.52
N GLY A 166 2.46 -10.27 -11.42
CA GLY A 166 3.07 -11.60 -11.51
C GLY A 166 3.90 -11.90 -10.25
N PRO A 167 3.87 -13.13 -9.73
CA PRO A 167 4.64 -13.49 -8.54
C PRO A 167 6.15 -13.52 -8.80
N GLU A 168 6.57 -13.50 -10.08
CA GLU A 168 7.96 -13.38 -10.50
C GLU A 168 8.60 -12.10 -9.97
N ALA A 169 7.83 -11.06 -9.62
CA ALA A 169 8.40 -9.87 -8.96
C ALA A 169 9.28 -10.24 -7.75
N LEU A 170 8.95 -11.33 -7.03
CA LEU A 170 9.70 -11.83 -5.87
C LEU A 170 11.07 -12.41 -6.22
N ASP A 171 11.35 -12.73 -7.49
CA ASP A 171 12.68 -13.21 -7.92
C ASP A 171 13.67 -12.08 -8.20
N MET A 172 13.21 -10.83 -8.25
CA MET A 172 14.00 -9.62 -8.50
C MET A 172 13.92 -8.62 -7.32
N PRO A 173 14.38 -8.98 -6.10
CA PRO A 173 14.34 -8.08 -4.94
C PRO A 173 15.19 -6.81 -5.13
N SER A 174 16.15 -6.82 -6.06
CA SER A 174 16.93 -5.65 -6.45
C SER A 174 16.07 -4.51 -7.01
N LEU A 175 14.88 -4.79 -7.56
CA LEU A 175 13.92 -3.78 -7.98
C LEU A 175 13.54 -2.83 -6.83
N GLY A 176 13.45 -3.34 -5.60
CA GLY A 176 13.11 -2.53 -4.42
C GLY A 176 14.26 -1.71 -3.86
N LYS A 177 15.49 -1.98 -4.32
CA LYS A 177 16.70 -1.23 -3.91
C LYS A 177 17.04 -0.11 -4.89
N MET A 178 16.34 0.01 -6.00
CA MET A 178 16.55 1.08 -6.97
C MET A 178 16.12 2.42 -6.38
N PRO A 179 16.90 3.50 -6.57
CA PRO A 179 16.49 4.84 -6.15
C PRO A 179 15.11 5.21 -6.72
N GLY A 180 14.20 5.63 -5.86
CA GLY A 180 12.84 6.01 -6.25
C GLY A 180 11.90 4.84 -6.57
N SER A 181 12.30 3.60 -6.31
CA SER A 181 11.46 2.43 -6.58
C SER A 181 10.11 2.50 -5.85
N PRO A 182 8.98 2.28 -6.55
CA PRO A 182 7.66 2.21 -5.92
C PRO A 182 7.40 0.86 -5.26
N ILE A 183 8.29 -0.14 -5.47
CA ILE A 183 8.16 -1.49 -4.92
C ILE A 183 9.13 -1.71 -3.76
N SER A 184 8.72 -2.49 -2.77
CA SER A 184 9.54 -2.95 -1.66
C SER A 184 9.27 -4.43 -1.39
N PHE A 185 10.23 -5.13 -0.81
CA PHE A 185 10.17 -6.57 -0.57
C PHE A 185 10.28 -6.88 0.91
N ALA A 186 9.48 -7.82 1.40
CA ALA A 186 9.62 -8.30 2.77
C ALA A 186 10.91 -9.10 2.93
N ALA A 187 11.51 -9.04 4.12
CA ALA A 187 12.76 -9.72 4.43
C ALA A 187 12.67 -11.26 4.30
N ASP A 188 11.46 -11.82 4.44
CA ASP A 188 11.20 -13.25 4.29
C ASP A 188 11.05 -13.71 2.83
N GLY A 189 11.06 -12.77 1.86
CA GLY A 189 10.89 -13.05 0.44
C GLY A 189 9.50 -13.57 0.04
N LYS A 190 8.50 -13.50 0.93
CA LYS A 190 7.15 -14.05 0.68
C LYS A 190 6.14 -13.03 0.20
N SER A 191 6.48 -11.74 0.27
CA SER A 191 5.60 -10.65 -0.12
C SER A 191 6.36 -9.45 -0.63
N PHE A 192 5.68 -8.64 -1.43
CA PHE A 192 6.17 -7.36 -1.91
C PHE A 192 5.06 -6.32 -1.79
N SER A 193 5.43 -5.05 -1.63
CA SER A 193 4.48 -3.95 -1.52
C SER A 193 4.73 -2.91 -2.59
N VAL A 194 3.67 -2.31 -3.11
CA VAL A 194 3.72 -1.28 -4.17
C VAL A 194 2.98 -0.04 -3.70
N LYS A 195 3.59 1.14 -3.88
CA LYS A 195 2.94 2.42 -3.64
C LYS A 195 1.81 2.64 -4.67
N GLY A 196 0.61 2.89 -4.17
CA GLY A 196 -0.57 3.25 -4.94
C GLY A 196 -0.83 4.76 -4.95
N ALA A 197 -1.90 5.17 -5.63
CA ALA A 197 -2.41 6.53 -5.57
C ALA A 197 -2.98 6.86 -4.19
N GLY A 198 -3.01 8.15 -3.82
CA GLY A 198 -3.71 8.62 -2.62
C GLY A 198 -3.23 7.99 -1.32
N ASN A 199 -1.91 7.93 -1.10
CA ASN A 199 -1.28 7.40 0.13
C ASN A 199 -1.55 5.91 0.44
N TRP A 200 -2.07 5.15 -0.53
CA TRP A 200 -2.23 3.71 -0.39
C TRP A 200 -0.91 2.96 -0.63
N VAL A 201 -0.70 1.89 0.13
CA VAL A 201 0.33 0.89 -0.11
C VAL A 201 -0.34 -0.47 -0.24
N TRP A 202 -0.06 -1.19 -1.32
CA TRP A 202 -0.63 -2.50 -1.63
C TRP A 202 0.40 -3.60 -1.41
N THR A 203 0.20 -4.43 -0.39
CA THR A 203 1.07 -5.58 -0.08
C THR A 203 0.49 -6.86 -0.68
N TYR A 204 1.24 -7.49 -1.58
CA TYR A 204 0.87 -8.71 -2.28
C TYR A 204 1.48 -9.93 -1.59
N ARG A 205 0.65 -10.91 -1.26
CA ARG A 205 1.06 -12.20 -0.67
C ARG A 205 0.60 -13.36 -1.57
N PRO A 206 1.41 -13.78 -2.56
CA PRO A 206 1.08 -14.91 -3.42
C PRO A 206 1.28 -16.25 -2.71
N THR A 207 0.37 -17.19 -2.95
CA THR A 207 0.48 -18.60 -2.57
C THR A 207 0.25 -19.47 -3.80
N ILE A 208 1.15 -20.43 -4.06
CA ILE A 208 0.99 -21.37 -5.18
C ILE A 208 -0.23 -22.25 -4.90
N VAL A 209 -1.10 -22.36 -5.91
CA VAL A 209 -2.24 -23.29 -5.88
C VAL A 209 -1.98 -24.46 -6.84
N GLN A 210 -1.36 -24.20 -8.00
CA GLN A 210 -1.07 -25.20 -9.05
C GLN A 210 0.20 -24.87 -9.84
#